data_AF-A0A0Q9I2U1-F1
#
_entry.id   AF-A0A0Q9I2U1-F1
#
_cell.length_a   1.000
_cell.length_b   1.000
_cell.length_c   1.000
_cell.angle_alpha   90.00
_cell.angle_beta   90.00
_cell.angle_gamma   90.00
#
_symmetry.space_group_name_H-M   'P 1'
#
loop_
_entity.id
_entity.type
_entity.pdbx_description
1 polymer ?
#
loop_
_entity_poly.entity_id
_entity_poly.type
_entity_poly.pdbx_seq_one_letter_code
_entity_poly.pdbx_strand_id
1 'polypeptide(L)'
;MLQTPTPLFRHTLSIRHPPTGRLLARHLETEFAGRPFLAELARLSGRSEASVAWLLQQDIVIPAGLLCAALTFQDAAEAVHDER
;
A
#
# COMPACT_ATOMS: atom_id res chain seq x y z
N MET A 1 22.82 3.12 5.57
CA MET A 1 21.86 2.16 6.16
C MET A 1 21.08 1.55 5.01
N LEU A 2 21.16 0.25 4.79
CA LEU A 2 20.35 -0.44 3.78
C LEU A 2 18.92 -0.52 4.34
N GLN A 3 18.00 0.27 3.80
CA GLN A 3 16.58 0.12 4.11
C GLN A 3 16.16 -1.29 3.72
N THR A 4 15.70 -2.06 4.70
CA THR A 4 15.11 -3.38 4.47
C THR A 4 13.95 -3.20 3.48
N PRO A 5 13.87 -3.95 2.38
CA PRO A 5 12.78 -3.80 1.43
C PRO A 5 11.45 -4.06 2.15
N THR A 6 10.53 -3.10 2.04
CA THR A 6 9.21 -3.07 2.68
C THR A 6 8.48 -4.40 2.44
N PRO A 7 7.76 -4.98 3.42
CA PRO A 7 7.13 -6.30 3.31
C PRO A 7 6.27 -6.49 2.05
N LEU A 8 5.60 -5.42 1.62
CA LEU A 8 4.78 -5.36 0.40
C LEU A 8 5.63 -5.54 -0.88
N PHE A 9 6.85 -5.01 -0.88
CA PHE A 9 7.83 -5.18 -1.97
C PHE A 9 8.40 -6.61 -2.00
N ARG A 10 8.67 -7.21 -0.84
CA ARG A 10 9.08 -8.63 -0.76
C ARG A 10 7.97 -9.57 -1.20
N HIS A 11 6.73 -9.30 -0.78
CA HIS A 11 5.58 -10.09 -1.17
C HIS A 11 5.36 -10.01 -2.69
N THR A 12 5.51 -8.83 -3.30
CA THR A 12 5.37 -8.67 -4.75
C THR A 12 6.51 -9.28 -5.56
N LEU A 13 7.76 -9.21 -5.10
CA LEU A 13 8.91 -9.87 -5.75
C LEU A 13 8.84 -11.41 -5.68
N SER A 14 8.18 -11.97 -4.68
CA SER A 14 7.98 -13.42 -4.55
C SER A 14 6.89 -13.97 -5.49
N ILE A 15 6.00 -13.11 -6.00
CA ILE A 15 4.87 -13.50 -6.85
C ILE A 15 5.28 -13.33 -8.31
N ARG A 16 5.08 -14.37 -9.15
CA ARG A 16 5.32 -14.31 -10.62
C ARG A 16 4.34 -13.40 -11.38
N HIS A 17 3.58 -12.57 -10.67
CA HIS A 17 2.51 -11.74 -11.19
C HIS A 17 2.56 -10.39 -10.46
N PRO A 18 2.36 -9.27 -11.18
CA PRO A 18 2.34 -7.96 -10.57
C PRO A 18 1.22 -7.83 -9.51
N PRO A 19 1.40 -7.00 -8.47
CA PRO A 19 0.38 -6.78 -7.44
C PRO A 19 -0.94 -6.30 -8.04
N THR A 20 -2.04 -6.90 -7.60
CA THR A 20 -3.39 -6.42 -7.92
C THR A 20 -3.94 -5.52 -6.83
N GLY A 21 -4.99 -4.76 -7.16
CA GLY A 21 -5.76 -3.97 -6.21
C GLY A 21 -6.18 -4.75 -4.96
N ARG A 22 -6.80 -5.93 -5.16
CA ARG A 22 -7.24 -6.78 -4.06
C ARG A 22 -6.10 -7.30 -3.19
N LEU A 23 -4.97 -7.67 -3.80
CA LEU A 23 -3.80 -8.12 -3.04
C LEU A 23 -3.25 -6.99 -2.17
N LEU A 24 -3.17 -5.77 -2.72
CA LEU A 24 -2.77 -4.59 -1.97
C LEU A 24 -3.75 -4.30 -0.81
N ALA A 25 -5.05 -4.36 -1.07
CA ALA A 25 -6.08 -4.13 -0.05
C ALA A 25 -5.94 -5.10 1.12
N ARG A 26 -5.83 -6.41 0.84
CA ARG A 26 -5.66 -7.44 1.87
C ARG A 26 -4.41 -7.21 2.72
N HIS A 27 -3.32 -6.79 2.09
CA HIS A 27 -2.09 -6.49 2.81
C HIS A 27 -2.27 -5.26 3.71
N LEU A 28 -2.85 -4.18 3.20
CA LEU A 28 -3.11 -2.97 3.99
C LEU A 28 -4.07 -3.24 5.15
N GLU A 29 -5.13 -4.03 4.94
CA GLU A 29 -6.06 -4.42 5.99
C GLU A 29 -5.41 -5.29 7.07
N THR A 30 -4.44 -6.13 6.69
CA THR A 30 -3.71 -7.00 7.63
C THR A 30 -2.70 -6.19 8.46
N GLU A 31 -1.88 -5.37 7.80
CA GLU A 31 -0.82 -4.60 8.46
C GLU A 31 -1.34 -3.38 9.23
N PHE A 32 -2.44 -2.77 8.75
CA PHE A 32 -2.98 -1.53 9.30
C PHE A 32 -4.43 -1.69 9.76
N ALA A 33 -4.79 -2.87 10.27
CA ALA A 33 -6.11 -3.15 10.82
C ALA A 33 -6.57 -2.03 11.78
N GLY A 34 -7.69 -1.37 11.44
CA GLY A 34 -8.25 -0.27 12.24
C GLY A 34 -7.67 1.12 11.98
N ARG A 35 -6.67 1.28 11.09
CA ARG A 35 -6.20 2.59 10.63
C ARG A 35 -6.84 2.98 9.29
N PRO A 36 -7.42 4.19 9.16
CA PRO A 36 -7.96 4.65 7.90
C PRO A 36 -6.81 4.98 6.91
N PHE A 37 -6.58 4.11 5.93
CA PHE A 37 -5.55 4.32 4.90
C PHE A 37 -6.10 4.95 3.61
N LEU A 38 -7.42 4.90 3.37
CA LEU A 38 -8.04 5.34 2.10
C LEU A 38 -7.76 6.82 1.76
N ALA A 39 -8.03 7.72 2.70
CA ALA A 39 -7.81 9.16 2.53
C ALA A 39 -6.32 9.48 2.30
N GLU A 40 -5.43 8.79 3.03
CA GLU A 40 -4.00 9.02 2.94
C GLU A 40 -3.42 8.50 1.62
N LEU A 41 -3.87 7.33 1.14
CA LEU A 41 -3.53 6.82 -0.17
C LEU A 41 -4.05 7.73 -1.30
N ALA A 42 -5.25 8.29 -1.15
CA ALA A 42 -5.80 9.26 -2.11
C ALA A 42 -4.90 10.50 -2.18
N ARG A 43 -4.53 11.06 -1.02
CA ARG A 43 -3.63 12.21 -0.91
C ARG A 43 -2.26 11.94 -1.54
N LEU A 44 -1.64 10.82 -1.19
CA LEU A 44 -0.29 10.45 -1.64
C LEU A 44 -0.24 10.08 -3.14
N SER A 45 -1.29 9.44 -3.66
CA SER A 45 -1.34 9.02 -5.07
C SER A 45 -1.88 10.11 -6.01
N GLY A 46 -2.39 11.23 -5.48
CA GLY A 46 -3.04 12.29 -6.26
C GLY A 46 -4.38 11.88 -6.88
N ARG A 47 -5.03 10.83 -6.34
CA ARG A 47 -6.32 10.30 -6.81
C ARG A 47 -7.43 10.65 -5.85
N SER A 48 -8.68 10.56 -6.31
CA SER A 48 -9.83 10.64 -5.41
C SER A 48 -9.96 9.37 -4.56
N GLU A 49 -10.52 9.49 -3.35
CA GLU A 49 -10.80 8.33 -2.50
C GLU A 49 -11.69 7.28 -3.20
N ALA A 50 -12.69 7.72 -3.96
CA ALA A 50 -13.54 6.83 -4.74
C ALA A 50 -12.74 6.03 -5.80
N SER A 51 -11.76 6.66 -6.47
CA SER A 51 -10.88 5.98 -7.43
C SER A 51 -9.99 4.96 -6.72
N VAL A 52 -9.43 5.30 -5.56
CA VAL A 52 -8.61 4.38 -4.76
C VAL A 52 -9.44 3.20 -4.27
N ALA A 53 -10.60 3.46 -3.67
CA ALA A 53 -11.52 2.44 -3.20
C ALA A 53 -11.93 1.47 -4.30
N TRP A 54 -12.27 2.01 -5.50
CA TRP A 54 -12.58 1.17 -6.65
C TRP A 54 -11.38 0.32 -7.07
N LEU A 55 -10.19 0.90 -7.20
CA LEU A 55 -8.96 0.19 -7.59
C LEU A 55 -8.62 -0.95 -6.62
N LEU A 56 -8.76 -0.73 -5.31
CA LEU A 56 -8.49 -1.73 -4.27
C LEU A 56 -9.43 -2.94 -4.32
N GLN A 57 -10.58 -2.83 -4.98
CA GLN A 57 -11.52 -3.95 -5.17
C GLN A 57 -11.22 -4.78 -6.44
N GLN A 58 -10.37 -4.27 -7.34
CA GLN A 58 -10.12 -4.89 -8.63
C GLN A 58 -9.02 -5.94 -8.58
N ASP A 59 -9.15 -6.98 -9.42
CA ASP A 59 -8.09 -7.97 -9.69
C ASP A 59 -7.19 -7.57 -10.86
N ILE A 60 -7.11 -6.28 -11.13
CA ILE A 60 -6.22 -5.73 -12.14
C ILE A 60 -4.93 -5.28 -11.48
N VAL A 61 -3.87 -5.20 -12.28
CA VAL A 61 -2.59 -4.64 -11.85
C VAL A 61 -2.80 -3.25 -11.25
N ILE A 62 -2.29 -3.06 -10.03
CA ILE A 62 -2.38 -1.77 -9.35
C ILE A 62 -1.57 -0.72 -10.13
N PRO A 63 -2.09 0.51 -10.32
CA PRO A 63 -1.29 1.59 -10.91
C PRO A 63 -0.04 1.88 -10.07
N ALA A 64 1.11 2.10 -10.73
CA ALA A 64 2.39 2.34 -10.05
C ALA A 64 2.32 3.49 -9.03
N GLY A 65 1.63 4.59 -9.35
CA GLY A 65 1.48 5.72 -8.42
C GLY A 65 0.73 5.35 -7.13
N LEU A 66 -0.24 4.44 -7.19
CA LEU A 66 -0.95 3.96 -5.99
C LEU A 66 -0.09 2.96 -5.20
N LEU A 67 0.72 2.14 -5.88
CA LEU A 67 1.70 1.28 -5.22
C LEU A 67 2.76 2.10 -4.48
N CYS A 68 3.32 3.15 -5.11
CA CYS A 68 4.28 4.04 -4.45
C CYS A 68 3.65 4.73 -3.24
N ALA A 69 2.42 5.23 -3.37
CA ALA A 69 1.68 5.83 -2.25
C ALA A 69 1.52 4.85 -1.08
N ALA A 70 1.22 3.58 -1.36
CA ALA A 70 1.14 2.55 -0.33
C ALA A 70 2.50 2.33 0.36
N LEU A 71 3.60 2.21 -0.39
CA LEU A 71 4.93 2.06 0.20
C LEU A 71 5.31 3.26 1.08
N THR A 72 5.04 4.49 0.62
CA THR A 72 5.27 5.70 1.42
C THR A 72 4.42 5.73 2.69
N PHE A 73 3.16 5.28 2.62
CA PHE A 73 2.30 5.15 3.79
C PHE A 73 2.87 4.15 4.81
N GLN A 74 3.42 3.01 4.35
CA GLN A 74 4.05 2.01 5.21
C GLN A 74 5.28 2.57 5.91
N ASP A 75 6.19 3.19 5.17
CA ASP A 75 7.42 3.76 5.73
C ASP A 75 7.10 4.81 6.80
N ALA A 76 6.08 5.67 6.56
CA ALA A 76 5.61 6.65 7.54
C ALA A 76 4.98 5.98 8.78
N ALA A 77 4.28 4.86 8.61
CA ALA A 77 3.69 4.13 9.72
C ALA A 77 4.73 3.40 10.57
N GLU A 78 5.81 2.89 9.97
CA GLU A 78 6.93 2.24 10.65
C GLU A 78 7.77 3.26 11.45
N ALA A 79 8.03 4.44 10.90
CA ALA A 79 8.76 5.51 11.62
C ALA A 79 8.09 5.91 12.94
N VAL A 80 6.76 5.92 12.99
CA VAL A 80 5.98 6.25 14.21
C VAL A 80 6.05 5.13 15.27
N HIS A 81 6.37 3.89 14.88
CA HIS A 81 6.47 2.77 15.82
C HIS A 81 7.84 2.70 16.52
N ASP A 82 8.91 3.22 15.89
CA ASP A 82 10.28 3.21 16.43
C ASP A 82 10.51 4.28 17.52
N GLU A 83 9.58 5.25 17.65
CA GLU A 83 9.63 6.33 18.65
C GLU A 83 8.90 6.01 19.98
N ARG A 84 8.42 4.77 20.19
CA ARG A 84 7.72 4.34 21.42
C ARG A 84 8.46 3.24 22.16
#